data_AF-A0A483AKT5-F1
#
_entry.id   AF-A0A483AKT5-F1
#
_cell.length_a   1.000
_cell.length_b   1.000
_cell.length_c   1.000
_cell.angle_alpha   90.00
_cell.angle_beta   90.00
_cell.angle_gamma   90.00
#
_symmetry.space_group_name_H-M   'P 1'
#
loop_
_entity.id
_entity.type
_entity.pdbx_description
1 polymer ?
#
loop_
_entity_poly.entity_id
_entity_poly.type
_entity_poly.pdbx_seq_one_letter_code
_entity_poly.pdbx_strand_id
1 'polypeptide(L)'
;MRKLLSITLTVFALSAQVGSVVANPEASGVKLSGACKSAISVASAENRKAKKVGFEWRDTGKFIKQAKKSGGKKCVKLANKAKGQAILAQKQARDQANAGPVGF
;
A
#
# COMPACT_ATOMS: atom_id res chain seq x y z
N MET A 1 -17.91 -23.17 -32.50
CA MET A 1 -17.89 -24.32 -31.56
C MET A 1 -16.66 -25.18 -31.81
N ARG A 2 -15.76 -25.28 -30.83
CA ARG A 2 -14.90 -26.44 -30.62
C ARG A 2 -14.63 -26.53 -29.11
N LYS A 3 -14.93 -27.72 -28.61
CA LYS A 3 -14.98 -28.14 -27.21
C LYS A 3 -13.56 -28.48 -26.73
N LEU A 4 -13.50 -28.83 -25.43
CA LEU A 4 -12.47 -29.58 -24.70
C LEU A 4 -11.46 -28.66 -23.99
N LEU A 5 -11.01 -28.93 -22.77
CA LEU A 5 -11.45 -29.73 -21.63
C LEU A 5 -10.47 -29.34 -20.52
N SER A 6 -10.96 -29.25 -19.30
CA SER A 6 -10.30 -29.16 -17.99
C SER A 6 -8.78 -29.40 -17.90
N ILE A 7 -8.05 -28.43 -17.34
CA ILE A 7 -6.71 -28.64 -16.73
C ILE A 7 -6.78 -28.26 -15.24
N THR A 8 -6.95 -29.32 -14.46
CA THR A 8 -6.33 -29.61 -13.15
C THR A 8 -5.67 -28.47 -12.36
N LEU A 9 -6.30 -28.15 -11.24
CA LEU A 9 -5.75 -28.08 -9.87
C LEU A 9 -4.26 -27.72 -9.72
N THR A 10 -3.99 -26.51 -9.25
CA THR A 10 -2.74 -26.20 -8.53
C THR A 10 -3.08 -25.76 -7.11
N VAL A 11 -2.99 -26.70 -6.16
CA VAL A 11 -2.87 -26.37 -4.74
C VAL A 11 -1.45 -25.87 -4.53
N PHE A 12 -1.29 -24.56 -4.35
CA PHE A 12 -0.03 -23.97 -3.92
C PHE A 12 -0.06 -23.80 -2.40
N ALA A 13 0.35 -24.84 -1.68
CA ALA A 13 0.73 -24.72 -0.28
C ALA A 13 2.24 -24.54 -0.21
N LEU A 14 2.71 -23.33 0.10
CA LEU A 14 4.05 -23.14 0.62
C LEU A 14 4.01 -22.31 1.90
N SER A 15 4.43 -22.99 2.96
CA SER A 15 4.46 -22.57 4.35
C SER A 15 5.53 -21.51 4.62
N ALA A 16 5.09 -20.55 5.45
CA ALA A 16 5.78 -20.02 6.63
C ALA A 16 7.02 -19.10 6.50
N GLN A 17 7.01 -18.16 7.45
CA GLN A 17 8.13 -17.49 8.12
C GLN A 17 8.53 -16.09 7.64
N VAL A 18 7.95 -15.10 8.36
CA VAL A 18 8.59 -13.90 8.93
C VAL A 18 9.75 -13.33 8.11
N GLY A 19 9.37 -12.56 7.09
CA GLY A 19 10.18 -11.42 6.65
C GLY A 19 9.76 -10.20 7.46
N SER A 20 10.23 -10.09 8.70
CA SER A 20 10.30 -8.79 9.37
C SER A 20 11.17 -7.90 8.49
N VAL A 21 10.56 -7.13 7.59
CA VAL A 21 11.22 -5.97 6.99
C VAL A 21 11.44 -5.01 8.15
N VAL A 22 12.53 -5.24 8.88
CA VAL A 22 13.26 -4.18 9.55
C VAL A 22 13.61 -3.21 8.43
N ALA A 23 12.72 -2.23 8.26
CA ALA A 23 13.00 -1.06 7.46
C ALA A 23 14.20 -0.42 8.13
N ASN A 24 15.38 -0.71 7.57
CA ASN A 24 16.63 -0.07 7.93
C ASN A 24 16.35 1.43 7.95
N PRO A 25 16.44 2.12 9.10
CA PRO A 25 16.33 3.56 9.09
C PRO A 25 17.64 4.03 8.48
N GLU A 26 17.65 4.21 7.17
CA GLU A 26 18.63 5.05 6.52
C GLU A 26 18.48 6.43 7.17
N ALA A 27 19.33 6.65 8.17
CA ALA A 27 19.32 7.77 9.07
C ALA A 27 19.82 9.00 8.29
N SER A 28 18.94 9.53 7.45
CA SER A 28 18.99 10.95 7.11
C SER A 28 18.82 11.71 8.43
N GLY A 29 19.79 12.54 8.81
CA GLY A 29 19.89 13.27 10.10
C GLY A 29 18.74 14.24 10.42
N VAL A 30 17.56 14.07 9.83
CA VAL A 30 16.34 14.81 10.12
C VAL A 30 15.65 14.19 11.33
N LYS A 31 15.74 14.86 12.48
CA LYS A 31 14.95 14.50 13.66
C LYS A 31 13.46 14.72 13.36
N LEU A 32 12.74 13.64 13.04
CA LEU A 32 11.30 13.70 12.81
C LEU A 32 10.55 14.01 14.11
N SER A 33 9.62 14.96 14.06
CA SER A 33 8.72 15.23 15.19
C SER A 33 7.80 14.04 15.47
N GLY A 34 7.27 13.93 16.69
CA GLY A 34 6.31 12.87 17.04
C GLY A 34 5.10 12.84 16.11
N ALA A 35 4.56 14.02 15.76
CA ALA A 35 3.46 14.15 14.80
C ALA A 35 3.82 13.61 13.41
N CYS A 36 5.03 13.91 12.92
CA CYS A 36 5.51 13.40 11.64
C CYS A 36 5.65 11.87 11.64
N LYS A 37 6.25 11.29 12.71
CA LYS A 37 6.37 9.83 12.86
C LYS A 37 5.00 9.15 12.88
N SER A 38 4.06 9.69 13.67
CA SER A 38 2.69 9.19 13.76
C SER A 38 1.99 9.23 12.38
N ALA A 39 2.05 10.37 11.68
CA ALA A 39 1.44 10.51 10.36
C ALA A 39 2.04 9.53 9.33
N ILE A 40 3.37 9.36 9.30
CA ILE A 40 4.04 8.38 8.43
C ILE A 40 3.59 6.96 8.78
N SER A 41 3.47 6.62 10.07
CA SER A 41 3.03 5.30 10.52
C SER A 41 1.62 4.98 10.03
N VAL A 42 0.68 5.92 10.22
CA VAL A 42 -0.71 5.78 9.75
C VAL A 42 -0.77 5.65 8.23
N ALA A 43 -0.08 6.52 7.49
CA ALA A 43 -0.03 6.44 6.03
C ALA A 43 0.54 5.10 5.54
N SER A 44 1.59 4.61 6.19
CA SER A 44 2.20 3.32 5.87
C SER A 44 1.25 2.16 6.17
N ALA A 45 0.48 2.23 7.27
CA ALA A 45 -0.51 1.22 7.61
C ALA A 45 -1.64 1.13 6.58
N GLU A 46 -2.22 2.26 6.19
CA GLU A 46 -3.25 2.30 5.15
C GLU A 46 -2.69 1.83 3.80
N ASN A 47 -1.47 2.23 3.44
CA ASN A 47 -0.86 1.81 2.19
C ASN A 47 -0.61 0.29 2.16
N ARG A 48 -0.26 -0.33 3.30
CA ARG A 48 -0.17 -1.79 3.40
C ARG A 48 -1.52 -2.47 3.17
N LYS A 49 -2.63 -1.89 3.64
CA LYS A 49 -3.98 -2.42 3.35
C LYS A 49 -4.29 -2.34 1.86
N ALA A 50 -4.00 -1.22 1.21
CA ALA A 50 -4.15 -1.07 -0.24
C ALA A 50 -3.27 -2.07 -1.02
N LYS A 51 -2.00 -2.24 -0.61
CA LYS A 51 -1.09 -3.22 -1.19
C LYS A 51 -1.61 -4.65 -1.05
N LYS A 52 -2.16 -5.02 0.11
CA LYS A 52 -2.70 -6.36 0.37
C LYS A 52 -3.81 -6.75 -0.59
N VAL A 53 -4.58 -5.78 -1.09
CA VAL A 53 -5.64 -6.01 -2.08
C VAL A 53 -5.19 -5.77 -3.52
N GLY A 54 -3.91 -5.46 -3.77
CA GLY A 54 -3.36 -5.25 -5.12
C GLY A 54 -3.54 -3.84 -5.70
N PHE A 55 -3.97 -2.87 -4.89
CA PHE A 55 -4.30 -1.51 -5.34
C PHE A 55 -3.31 -0.44 -4.85
N GLU A 56 -2.08 -0.81 -4.46
CA GLU A 56 -1.08 0.21 -4.09
C GLU A 56 -0.78 1.15 -5.26
N TRP A 57 -1.05 2.44 -5.07
CA TRP A 57 -0.69 3.45 -6.06
C TRP A 57 0.78 3.85 -5.90
N ARG A 58 1.48 3.96 -7.03
CA ARG A 58 2.92 4.34 -7.08
C ARG A 58 3.24 5.60 -6.26
N ASP A 59 2.40 6.63 -6.38
CA ASP A 59 2.67 7.94 -5.77
C ASP A 59 2.46 7.93 -4.25
N THR A 60 1.63 7.02 -3.73
CA THR A 60 1.44 6.84 -2.29
C THR A 60 2.75 6.42 -1.61
N GLY A 61 3.42 5.41 -2.16
CA GLY A 61 4.74 4.98 -1.68
C GLY A 61 5.80 6.09 -1.81
N LYS A 62 5.77 6.88 -2.89
CA LYS A 62 6.66 8.04 -3.08
C LYS A 62 6.44 9.11 -2.01
N PHE A 63 5.21 9.47 -1.71
CA PHE A 63 4.91 10.47 -0.67
C PHE A 63 5.35 10.00 0.71
N ILE A 64 5.22 8.71 1.05
CA ILE A 64 5.74 8.16 2.31
C ILE A 64 7.26 8.31 2.37
N LYS A 65 7.98 7.97 1.29
CA LYS A 65 9.44 8.13 1.22
C LYS A 65 9.86 9.59 1.36
N GLN A 66 9.18 10.51 0.67
CA GLN A 66 9.43 11.94 0.77
C GLN A 66 9.11 12.50 2.17
N ALA A 67 8.06 11.99 2.83
CA ALA A 67 7.72 12.37 4.20
C ALA A 67 8.83 11.98 5.18
N LYS A 68 9.40 10.78 5.06
CA LYS A 68 10.53 10.31 5.89
C LYS A 68 11.79 11.18 5.73
N LYS A 69 12.03 11.69 4.52
CA LYS A 69 13.15 12.60 4.22
C LYS A 69 12.85 14.06 4.59
N SER A 70 11.60 14.39 4.87
CA SER A 70 11.15 15.74 5.22
C SER A 70 11.01 15.87 6.73
N GLY A 71 11.28 17.06 7.28
CA GLY A 71 10.92 17.40 8.65
C GLY A 71 9.61 18.18 8.75
N GLY A 72 9.18 18.45 9.99
CA GLY A 72 8.16 19.45 10.31
C GLY A 72 6.84 19.34 9.55
N LYS A 73 6.27 20.49 9.17
CA LYS A 73 4.95 20.59 8.50
C LYS A 73 4.92 19.85 7.15
N LYS A 74 6.04 19.87 6.40
CA LYS A 74 6.13 19.21 5.09
C LYS A 74 5.98 17.70 5.21
N CYS A 75 6.60 17.08 6.22
CA CYS A 75 6.39 15.66 6.50
C CYS A 75 4.92 15.33 6.71
N VAL A 76 4.25 16.04 7.63
CA VAL A 76 2.84 15.78 7.97
C VAL A 76 1.94 15.92 6.74
N LYS A 77 2.17 16.95 5.91
CA LYS A 77 1.42 17.16 4.66
C LYS A 77 1.60 16.00 3.67
N LEU A 78 2.82 15.54 3.46
CA LEU A 78 3.12 14.42 2.55
C LEU A 78 2.54 13.11 3.08
N ALA A 79 2.68 12.83 4.37
CA ALA A 79 2.11 11.66 5.02
C ALA A 79 0.57 11.65 4.93
N ASN A 80 -0.09 12.80 5.14
CA ASN A 80 -1.55 12.90 5.01
C ASN A 80 -2.02 12.71 3.56
N LYS A 81 -1.28 13.22 2.56
CA LYS A 81 -1.56 12.92 1.14
C LYS A 81 -1.48 11.43 0.87
N ALA A 82 -0.42 10.76 1.34
CA ALA A 82 -0.27 9.32 1.21
C ALA A 82 -1.42 8.55 1.89
N LYS A 83 -1.81 8.94 3.11
CA LYS A 83 -2.96 8.35 3.81
C LYS A 83 -4.23 8.45 2.96
N GLY A 84 -4.54 9.63 2.42
CA GLY A 84 -5.72 9.84 1.59
C GLY A 84 -5.72 8.94 0.34
N GLN A 85 -4.61 8.89 -0.39
CA GLN A 85 -4.48 8.03 -1.56
C GLN A 85 -4.60 6.54 -1.21
N ALA A 86 -4.01 6.09 -0.10
CA ALA A 86 -4.11 4.71 0.35
C ALA A 86 -5.56 4.30 0.70
N ILE A 87 -6.34 5.21 1.28
CA ILE A 87 -7.76 4.96 1.58
C ILE A 87 -8.58 4.90 0.28
N LEU A 88 -8.31 5.80 -0.67
CA LEU A 88 -8.97 5.79 -1.98
C LEU A 88 -8.64 4.53 -2.77
N ALA A 89 -7.39 4.08 -2.74
CA ALA A 89 -6.97 2.82 -3.34
C ALA A 89 -7.71 1.61 -2.75
N GLN A 90 -7.86 1.56 -1.42
CA GLN A 90 -8.68 0.53 -0.77
C GLN A 90 -10.15 0.59 -1.20
N LYS A 91 -10.70 1.80 -1.40
CA LYS A 91 -12.07 1.98 -1.91
C LYS A 91 -12.18 1.48 -3.35
N GLN A 92 -11.25 1.88 -4.22
CA GLN A 92 -11.21 1.44 -5.61
C GLN A 92 -11.15 -0.08 -5.72
N ALA A 93 -10.38 -0.75 -4.85
CA ALA A 93 -10.34 -2.21 -4.79
C ALA A 93 -11.71 -2.83 -4.55
N ARG A 94 -12.48 -2.26 -3.60
CA ARG A 94 -13.86 -2.72 -3.31
C ARG A 94 -14.81 -2.42 -4.47
N ASP A 95 -14.72 -1.20 -5.03
CA ASP A 95 -15.59 -0.79 -6.13
C ASP A 95 -15.39 -1.69 -7.36
N GLN A 96 -14.13 -2.04 -7.68
CA GLN A 96 -13.81 -2.93 -8.81
C GLN A 96 -14.15 -4.39 -8.54
N ALA A 97 -14.06 -4.87 -7.29
CA ALA A 97 -14.52 -6.21 -6.94
C ALA A 97 -16.05 -6.38 -7.10
N ASN A 98 -16.80 -5.28 -6.96
CA ASN A 98 -18.26 -5.26 -7.11
C ASN A 98 -18.72 -4.83 -8.51
N ALA A 99 -17.80 -4.41 -9.39
CA ALA A 99 -18.12 -4.10 -10.77
C ALA A 99 -18.43 -5.39 -11.51
N GLY A 100 -19.72 -5.69 -11.67
CA GLY A 100 -20.19 -6.78 -12.53
C GLY A 100 -19.77 -6.57 -13.99
N PRO A 101 -19.99 -7.56 -14.87
CA PRO A 101 -19.67 -7.43 -16.29
C PRO A 101 -20.37 -6.20 -16.87
N VAL A 102 -19.59 -5.23 -17.35
CA VAL A 102 -20.10 -4.19 -18.24
C VAL A 102 -20.39 -4.88 -19.58
N GLY A 103 -21.67 -5.17 -19.83
CA GLY A 103 -22.10 -5.67 -21.13
C GLY A 103 -21.76 -4.63 -22.19
N PHE A 104 -20.85 -4.99 -23.09
CA PHE A 104 -20.60 -4.29 -24.35
C PHE A 104 -21.35 -5.01 -25.46
#